data_AF-A0A1V2UHH2-F1
#
_entry.id   AF-A0A1V2UHH2-F1
#
_cell.length_a   1.000
_cell.length_b   1.000
_cell.length_c   1.000
_cell.angle_alpha   90.00
_cell.angle_beta   90.00
_cell.angle_gamma   90.00
#
_symmetry.space_group_name_H-M   'P 1'
#
loop_
_entity.id
_entity.type
_entity.pdbx_description
1 polymer ?
#
loop_
_entity_poly.entity_id
_entity_poly.type
_entity_poly.pdbx_seq_one_letter_code
_entity_poly.pdbx_strand_id
1 'polypeptide(L)'
;MINFNATAFEQTWLTKYKKMSPRDRLFLEIMTFAFIGTQAEQSDISVKKIKTNKLVNGITETCYQYTITVLEDEQSARETNMAKNRN
;
A
#
# COMPACT_ATOMS: atom_id res chain seq x y z
N MET A 1 -2.60 22.87 -22.90
CA MET A 1 -1.70 21.70 -22.89
C MET A 1 -0.83 21.82 -21.64
N ILE A 2 -1.07 21.02 -20.60
CA ILE A 2 -0.23 21.05 -19.40
C ILE A 2 1.03 20.25 -19.76
N ASN A 3 2.18 20.93 -19.87
CA ASN A 3 3.46 20.25 -20.03
C ASN A 3 3.77 19.52 -18.72
N PHE A 4 3.39 18.25 -18.64
CA PHE A 4 3.68 17.40 -17.52
C PHE A 4 5.16 17.03 -17.58
N ASN A 5 6.01 17.81 -16.93
CA ASN A 5 7.44 17.53 -16.87
C ASN A 5 7.68 16.41 -15.85
N ALA A 6 7.45 15.16 -16.30
CA ALA A 6 7.54 13.96 -15.49
C ALA A 6 8.87 13.85 -14.74
N THR A 7 9.96 14.29 -15.36
CA THR A 7 11.31 14.30 -14.78
C THR A 7 11.42 15.23 -13.57
N ALA A 8 10.82 16.42 -13.64
CA ALA A 8 10.81 17.37 -12.52
C ALA A 8 9.96 16.84 -11.35
N PHE A 9 8.86 16.16 -11.66
CA PHE A 9 8.01 15.51 -10.66
C PHE A 9 8.74 14.36 -9.96
N GLU A 10 9.41 13.50 -10.72
CA GLU A 10 10.20 12.38 -10.21
C GLU A 10 11.32 12.87 -9.27
N GLN A 11 12.07 13.89 -9.67
CA GLN A 11 13.12 14.46 -8.81
C GLN A 11 12.58 15.06 -7.52
N THR A 12 11.43 15.74 -7.60
CA THR A 12 10.75 16.30 -6.42
C THR A 12 10.31 15.18 -5.48
N TRP A 13 9.76 14.10 -6.03
CA TRP A 13 9.36 12.92 -5.26
C TRP A 13 10.56 12.26 -4.59
N LEU A 14 11.62 11.94 -5.34
CA LEU A 14 12.83 11.32 -4.81
C LEU A 14 13.45 12.16 -3.67
N THR A 15 13.47 13.47 -3.82
CA THR A 15 13.95 14.38 -2.77
C THR A 15 13.08 14.30 -1.52
N LYS A 16 11.75 14.30 -1.67
CA LYS A 16 10.82 14.19 -0.55
C LYS A 16 10.96 12.83 0.16
N TYR A 17 11.06 11.75 -0.61
CA TYR A 17 11.25 10.38 -0.13
C TYR A 17 12.52 10.22 0.71
N LYS A 18 13.64 10.76 0.22
CA LYS A 18 14.93 10.73 0.94
C LYS A 18 14.89 11.47 2.27
N LYS A 19 14.07 12.52 2.39
CA LYS A 19 13.88 13.31 3.61
C LYS A 19 12.84 12.73 4.58
N MET A 20 12.07 11.71 4.20
CA MET A 20 11.10 11.08 5.10
C MET A 20 11.80 10.34 6.24
N SER A 21 11.15 10.33 7.40
CA SER A 21 11.56 9.47 8.51
C SER A 21 11.48 8.00 8.10
N PRO A 22 12.29 7.09 8.69
CA PRO A 22 12.22 5.66 8.38
C PRO A 22 10.80 5.09 8.51
N ARG A 23 10.01 5.57 9.49
CA ARG A 23 8.63 5.15 9.72
C ARG A 23 7.70 5.57 8.58
N ASP A 24 7.79 6.82 8.14
CA ASP A 24 6.88 7.35 7.13
C ASP A 24 7.23 6.80 5.74
N ARG A 25 8.52 6.53 5.50
CA ARG A 25 9.01 5.82 4.32
C ARG A 25 8.44 4.40 4.25
N LEU A 26 8.56 3.63 5.33
CA LEU A 26 8.00 2.28 5.42
C LEU A 26 6.48 2.26 5.18
N PHE A 27 5.76 3.22 5.76
CA PHE A 27 4.32 3.34 5.51
C PHE A 27 4.00 3.60 4.04
N LEU A 28 4.74 4.49 3.38
CA LEU A 28 4.55 4.79 1.96
C LEU A 28 4.85 3.57 1.08
N GLU A 29 5.93 2.84 1.36
CA GLU A 29 6.27 1.59 0.67
C GLU A 29 5.11 0.58 0.80
N ILE A 30 4.60 0.36 2.02
CA ILE A 30 3.46 -0.52 2.30
C ILE A 30 2.22 -0.11 1.48
N MET A 31 1.88 1.18 1.44
CA MET A 31 0.76 1.68 0.63
C MET A 31 0.98 1.47 -0.87
N THR A 32 2.20 1.67 -1.34
CA THR A 32 2.57 1.50 -2.75
C THR A 32 2.46 0.02 -3.14
N PHE A 33 2.95 -0.89 -2.31
CA PHE A 33 2.80 -2.33 -2.52
C PHE A 33 1.34 -2.78 -2.52
N ALA A 34 0.52 -2.26 -1.60
CA ALA A 34 -0.91 -2.55 -1.59
C ALA A 34 -1.60 -2.06 -2.87
N PHE A 35 -1.27 -0.85 -3.33
CA PHE A 35 -1.81 -0.26 -4.56
C PHE A 35 -1.36 -1.02 -5.82
N ILE A 36 -0.08 -1.38 -5.94
CA ILE A 36 0.44 -2.16 -7.08
C ILE A 36 -0.13 -3.58 -7.07
N GLY A 37 -0.18 -4.23 -5.91
CA GLY A 37 -0.64 -5.61 -5.74
C GLY A 37 -2.13 -5.80 -6.03
N THR A 38 -2.92 -4.73 -6.00
CA THR A 38 -4.34 -4.71 -6.37
C THR A 38 -4.59 -4.23 -7.80
N GLN A 39 -3.53 -3.89 -8.55
CA GLN A 39 -3.55 -3.49 -9.95
C GLN A 39 -4.75 -2.60 -10.36
N ALA A 40 -5.14 -1.60 -9.56
CA ALA A 40 -6.23 -0.69 -9.93
C ALA A 40 -7.58 -1.37 -10.36
N GLU A 41 -7.75 -2.67 -10.14
CA GLU A 41 -8.96 -3.44 -10.45
C GLU A 41 -9.85 -3.40 -9.20
N GLN A 42 -10.61 -2.31 -9.03
CA GLN A 42 -11.75 -2.13 -8.11
C GLN A 42 -11.72 -2.90 -6.77
N SER A 43 -10.54 -3.13 -6.21
CA SER A 43 -10.36 -3.91 -5.00
C SER A 43 -10.33 -2.93 -3.85
N ASP A 44 -11.24 -3.07 -2.91
CA ASP A 44 -11.28 -2.21 -1.74
C ASP A 44 -10.09 -2.53 -0.84
N ILE A 45 -9.21 -1.54 -0.65
CA ILE A 45 -8.03 -1.64 0.22
C ILE A 45 -8.35 -0.97 1.55
N SER A 46 -8.27 -1.73 2.63
CA SER A 46 -8.29 -1.20 3.99
C SER A 46 -6.90 -1.29 4.62
N VAL A 47 -6.37 -0.17 5.11
CA VAL A 47 -5.10 -0.13 5.83
C VAL A 47 -5.32 0.34 7.25
N LYS A 48 -5.03 -0.55 8.20
CA LYS A 48 -5.11 -0.26 9.63
C LYS A 48 -3.72 -0.12 10.22
N LYS A 49 -3.46 1.05 10.81
CA LYS A 49 -2.25 1.31 11.61
C LYS A 49 -2.59 1.14 13.09
N ILE A 50 -1.85 0.28 13.77
CA ILE A 50 -1.97 0.09 15.21
C ILE A 50 -0.63 0.48 15.86
N LYS A 51 -0.69 1.43 16.80
CA LYS A 51 0.43 1.78 17.67
C LYS A 51 0.30 0.98 18.96
N THR A 52 1.30 0.18 19.29
CA THR A 52 1.33 -0.63 20.51
C THR A 52 2.64 -0.39 21.25
N ASN A 53 2.61 -0.34 22.57
CA ASN A 53 3.83 -0.41 23.36
C ASN A 53 4.10 -1.88 23.72
N LYS A 54 5.31 -2.37 23.46
CA LYS A 54 5.74 -3.73 23.86
C LYS A 54 6.89 -3.63 24.84
N LEU A 55 6.89 -4.49 25.85
CA LEU A 55 8.02 -4.64 26.75
C LEU A 55 9.00 -5.64 26.12
N VAL A 56 10.17 -5.16 25.70
CA VAL A 56 11.25 -5.99 25.14
C VAL A 56 12.46 -5.83 26.05
N ASN A 57 12.92 -6.92 26.64
CA ASN A 57 14.06 -6.93 27.58
C ASN A 57 13.95 -5.89 28.71
N GLY A 58 12.74 -5.66 29.23
CA GLY A 58 12.48 -4.70 30.32
C GLY A 58 12.38 -3.23 29.87
N ILE A 59 12.56 -2.94 28.57
CA ILE A 59 12.41 -1.60 27.99
C ILE A 59 11.07 -1.53 27.27
N THR A 60 10.33 -0.43 27.46
CA THR A 60 9.10 -0.19 26.71
C THR A 60 9.44 0.38 25.33
N GLU A 61 9.20 -0.41 24.29
CA GLU A 61 9.37 -0.01 22.90
C GLU A 61 8.04 0.35 22.26
N THR A 62 8.00 1.44 21.50
CA THR A 62 6.84 1.76 20.66
C THR A 62 6.93 0.98 19.35
N CYS A 63 6.00 0.06 19.14
CA CYS A 63 5.84 -0.69 17.90
C CYS A 63 4.69 -0.13 17.06
N TYR A 64 4.86 -0.17 15.74
CA TYR A 64 3.80 0.11 14.78
C TYR A 64 3.54 -1.15 13.97
N GLN A 65 2.29 -1.62 13.99
CA GLN A 65 1.83 -2.71 13.13
C GLN A 65 0.93 -2.12 12.06
N TYR A 66 1.17 -2.54 10.82
CA TYR A 66 0.32 -2.21 9.68
C TYR A 66 -0.35 -3.49 9.21
N THR A 67 -1.67 -3.48 9.12
CA THR A 67 -2.47 -4.56 8.54
C THR A 67 -3.09 -4.03 7.26
N ILE A 68 -2.82 -4.71 6.15
CA ILE A 68 -3.42 -4.43 4.84
C ILE A 68 -4.45 -5.54 4.59
N THR A 69 -5.68 -5.15 4.31
CA THR A 69 -6.73 -6.05 3.86
C THR A 69 -7.08 -5.66 2.44
N VAL A 70 -6.97 -6.62 1.52
CA VAL A 70 -7.43 -6.50 0.14
C VAL A 70 -8.71 -7.31 0.04
N LEU A 71 -9.81 -6.65 -0.33
CA LEU A 71 -11.07 -7.32 -0.64
C LEU A 71 -11.18 -7.41 -2.16
N GLU A 72 -11.26 -8.63 -2.69
CA GLU A 72 -11.64 -8.84 -4.08
C GLU A 72 -13.16 -8.70 -4.19
N ASP A 73 -13.63 -7.91 -5.15
CA ASP A 73 -15.05 -7.79 -5.44
C ASP A 73 -15.59 -9.15 -5.91
N GLU A 74 -16.61 -9.71 -5.23
CA GLU A 74 -17.13 -11.05 -5.52
C GLU A 74 -17.64 -11.20 -6.97
N GLN A 75 -17.96 -10.09 -7.64
CA GLN A 75 -18.39 -10.05 -9.03
C GLN A 75 -17.29 -10.55 -9.98
N SER A 76 -16.05 -10.13 -9.73
CA SER A 76 -14.86 -10.46 -10.53
C SER A 76 -14.54 -11.96 -10.47
N ALA A 77 -14.70 -12.57 -9.29
CA ALA A 77 -14.48 -14.00 -9.07
C ALA A 77 -15.54 -14.89 -9.77
N ARG A 78 -16.76 -14.38 -10.00
CA ARG A 78 -17.82 -15.12 -10.71
C ARG A 78 -17.62 -15.10 -12.22
N GLU A 79 -17.11 -14.02 -12.78
CA GLU A 79 -16.85 -13.89 -14.22
C GLU A 79 -15.69 -14.79 -14.68
N THR A 80 -14.64 -14.95 -13.86
CA THR A 80 -13.52 -15.86 -14.18
C THR A 80 -13.94 -17.33 -14.20
N ASN A 81 -14.87 -17.72 -13.32
CA ASN A 81 -15.38 -19.09 -13.26
C ASN A 81 -16.34 -19.43 -14.42
N MET A 82 -17.11 -18.45 -14.91
CA MET A 82 -17.97 -18.65 -16.08
C MET A 82 -17.20 -18.67 -17.41
N ALA A 83 -16.07 -17.97 -17.51
CA ALA A 83 -15.18 -18.03 -18.67
C ALA A 83 -14.41 -19.37 -18.77
N LYS A 84 -14.01 -19.96 -17.64
CA LYS A 84 -13.35 -21.28 -17.59
C LYS A 84 -14.26 -22.46 -17.96
N ASN A 85 -15.57 -22.34 -17.73
CA ASN A 85 -16.55 -23.40 -18.05
C ASN A 85 -17.10 -23.31 -19.49
N ARG A 86 -16.56 -22.45 -20.34
CA ARG A 86 -16.98 -22.28 -21.75
C ARG A 86 -15.93 -22.71 -22.78
N ASN A 87 -14.79 -23.25 -22.35
CA ASN A 87 -13.77 -23.85 -23.23
C ASN A 87 -13.66 -25.36 -22.98
#